data_AF-A0A1M4ZFH6-F1
#
_entry.id   AF-A0A1M4ZFH6-F1
#
_cell.length_a   1.000
_cell.length_b   1.000
_cell.length_c   1.000
_cell.angle_alpha   90.00
_cell.angle_beta   90.00
_cell.angle_gamma   90.00
#
_symmetry.space_group_name_H-M   'P 1'
#
loop_
_entity.id
_entity.type
_entity.pdbx_description
1 polymer ?
#
loop_
_entity_poly.entity_id
_entity_poly.type
_entity_poly.pdbx_seq_one_letter_code
_entity_poly.pdbx_strand_id
1 'polypeptide(L)' 'MRDPEYLLLKTMLNSNRCLFKKGDIEFPEYLENHLLIMNKLKKSIIKMEENDYNFLKNIETDKSIEKFRKGIHIVRYNLN' A
#
# COMPACT_ATOMS: atom_id res chain seq x y z
N MET A 1 -3.92 -3.86 -3.22
CA MET A 1 -3.67 -2.51 -2.68
C MET A 1 -5.01 -1.76 -2.65
N ARG A 2 -5.55 -1.43 -1.46
CA ARG A 2 -6.87 -0.76 -1.29
C ARG A 2 -6.74 0.73 -0.93
N ASP A 3 -5.53 1.28 -1.03
CA ASP A 3 -5.29 2.68 -0.71
C ASP A 3 -6.06 3.60 -1.69
N PRO A 4 -6.87 4.56 -1.19
CA PRO A 4 -7.68 5.43 -2.02
C PRO A 4 -6.85 6.26 -3.02
N GLU A 5 -5.67 6.73 -2.62
CA GLU A 5 -4.79 7.53 -3.47
C GLU A 5 -4.22 6.68 -4.62
N TYR A 6 -3.71 5.50 -4.31
CA TYR A 6 -3.25 4.53 -5.30
C TYR A 6 -4.35 4.20 -6.33
N LEU A 7 -5.57 3.91 -5.87
CA LEU A 7 -6.70 3.56 -6.73
C LEU A 7 -7.12 4.73 -7.64
N LEU A 8 -7.10 5.96 -7.10
CA LEU A 8 -7.35 7.18 -7.86
C LEU A 8 -6.31 7.36 -8.96
N LEU A 9 -5.02 7.27 -8.63
CA LEU A 9 -3.92 7.45 -9.59
C LEU A 9 -3.97 6.39 -10.71
N LYS A 10 -4.33 5.15 -10.38
CA LYS A 10 -4.55 4.09 -11.37
C LYS A 10 -5.71 4.42 -12.32
N THR A 11 -6.78 4.99 -11.80
CA THR A 11 -7.91 5.47 -12.61
C THR A 11 -7.48 6.60 -13.53
N MET A 12 -6.69 7.55 -13.03
CA MET A 12 -6.16 8.67 -13.83
C MET A 12 -5.27 8.20 -14.99
N LEU A 13 -4.43 7.17 -14.80
CA LEU A 13 -3.65 6.57 -15.90
C LEU A 13 -4.56 6.03 -17.02
N ASN A 14 -5.63 5.33 -16.64
CA ASN A 14 -6.59 4.82 -17.61
C ASN A 14 -7.31 5.96 -18.33
N SER A 15 -7.74 6.99 -17.60
CA SER A 15 -8.36 8.18 -18.18
C SER A 15 -7.44 8.88 -19.18
N ASN A 16 -6.17 9.11 -18.82
CA ASN A 16 -5.18 9.72 -19.72
C ASN A 16 -4.98 8.88 -21.00
N ARG A 17 -4.92 7.55 -20.88
CA ARG A 17 -4.86 6.65 -22.04
C ARG A 17 -6.12 6.74 -22.90
N CYS A 18 -7.29 6.84 -22.30
CA CYS A 18 -8.57 6.97 -23.01
C CYS A 18 -8.66 8.29 -23.77
N LEU A 19 -8.26 9.41 -23.16
CA LEU A 19 -8.23 10.73 -23.81
C LEU A 19 -7.31 10.71 -25.04
N PHE A 20 -6.10 10.16 -24.91
CA PHE A 20 -5.18 10.04 -26.04
C PHE A 20 -5.75 9.15 -27.16
N LYS A 21 -6.36 8.00 -26.82
CA LYS A 21 -6.99 7.11 -27.81
C LYS A 21 -8.16 7.75 -28.56
N LYS A 22 -8.86 8.68 -27.93
CA LYS A 22 -9.97 9.43 -28.53
C LYS A 22 -9.48 10.61 -29.39
N GLY A 23 -8.22 11.01 -29.24
CA GLY A 23 -7.67 12.21 -29.86
C GLY A 23 -8.03 13.49 -29.12
N ASP A 24 -8.51 13.40 -27.87
CA ASP A 24 -8.87 14.57 -27.05
C ASP A 24 -7.61 15.32 -26.57
N ILE A 25 -6.46 14.63 -26.53
CA ILE A 25 -5.14 15.19 -26.17
C ILE A 25 -4.08 14.69 -27.15
N GLU A 26 -3.04 15.49 -27.35
CA GLU A 26 -1.91 15.14 -28.21
C GLU A 26 -0.86 14.30 -27.47
N PHE A 27 0.07 13.70 -28.21
CA PHE A 27 1.11 12.84 -27.64
C PHE A 27 2.00 13.54 -26.59
N PRO A 28 2.45 14.80 -26.77
CA PRO A 28 3.26 15.48 -25.76
C PRO A 28 2.52 15.62 -24.43
N GLU A 29 1.26 16.08 -24.48
CA GLU A 29 0.40 16.22 -23.30
C GLU A 29 0.12 14.86 -22.63
N TYR A 30 -0.19 13.84 -23.44
CA TYR A 30 -0.36 12.47 -22.94
C TYR A 30 0.88 12.01 -22.15
N LEU A 31 2.08 12.21 -22.71
CA LEU A 31 3.33 11.77 -22.10
C LEU A 31 3.60 12.51 -20.78
N GLU A 32 3.46 13.83 -20.77
CA GLU A 32 3.64 14.64 -19.56
C GLU A 32 2.68 14.23 -18.44
N ASN A 33 1.39 14.14 -18.76
CA ASN A 33 0.36 13.67 -17.83
C ASN A 33 0.69 12.27 -17.32
N HIS A 34 1.10 11.36 -18.21
CA HIS A 34 1.41 9.98 -17.84
C HIS A 34 2.59 9.90 -16.86
N LEU A 35 3.68 10.61 -17.16
CA LEU A 35 4.88 10.65 -16.32
C LEU A 35 4.59 11.27 -14.95
N LEU A 36 3.79 12.35 -14.91
CA LEU A 36 3.38 12.98 -13.67
C LEU A 36 2.58 12.02 -12.78
N ILE A 37 1.58 11.33 -13.34
CA ILE A 37 0.75 10.37 -12.60
C ILE A 37 1.61 9.20 -12.10
N MET A 38 2.50 8.68 -12.96
CA MET A 38 3.42 7.59 -12.59
C MET A 38 4.36 7.98 -11.43
N ASN A 39 4.90 9.21 -11.44
CA ASN A 39 5.75 9.69 -10.36
C ASN A 39 5.00 9.80 -9.03
N LYS A 40 3.74 10.23 -9.03
CA LYS A 40 2.88 10.23 -7.83
C LYS A 40 2.59 8.82 -7.34
N LEU A 41 2.32 7.89 -8.27
CA LEU A 41 2.00 6.50 -7.94
C LEU A 41 3.18 5.80 -7.26
N LYS A 42 4.41 6.04 -7.73
CA LYS A 42 5.64 5.55 -7.06
C LYS A 42 5.74 6.06 -5.62
N LYS A 43 5.48 7.35 -5.38
CA LYS A 43 5.54 7.94 -4.03
C LYS A 43 4.47 7.34 -3.09
N SER A 44 3.26 7.12 -3.59
CA SER A 44 2.18 6.48 -2.84
C SER A 44 2.56 5.06 -2.41
N ILE A 45 3.18 4.27 -3.29
CA ILE A 45 3.68 2.92 -2.96
C ILE A 45 4.73 2.98 -1.85
N ILE A 46 5.76 3.83 -2.00
CA ILE A 46 6.84 3.95 -1.01
C ILE A 46 6.29 4.32 0.38
N LYS A 47 5.36 5.28 0.43
CA LYS A 47 4.73 5.71 1.68
C LYS A 47 3.96 4.57 2.35
N MET A 48 3.31 3.71 1.57
CA MET A 48 2.62 2.53 2.10
C MET A 48 3.60 1.50 2.65
N GLU A 49 4.67 1.19 1.92
CA GLU A 49 5.70 0.25 2.37
C GLU A 49 6.37 0.74 3.66
N GLU A 50 6.62 2.05 3.77
CA GLU A 50 7.14 2.67 4.98
C GLU A 50 6.16 2.54 6.16
N ASN A 51 4.86 2.74 5.92
CA ASN A 51 3.83 2.53 6.95
C ASN A 51 3.75 1.07 7.40
N ASP A 52 3.78 0.13 6.47
CA ASP A 52 3.77 -1.31 6.77
C ASP A 52 5.01 -1.72 7.57
N TYR A 53 6.18 -1.21 7.17
CA TYR A 53 7.42 -1.41 7.90
C TYR A 53 7.34 -0.84 9.32
N ASN A 54 6.86 0.40 9.48
CA ASN A 54 6.72 1.04 10.78
C ASN A 54 5.73 0.31 11.68
N PHE A 55 4.62 -0.18 11.12
CA PHE A 55 3.68 -1.02 11.84
C PHE A 55 4.37 -2.28 12.37
N LEU A 56 5.07 -3.03 11.51
CA LEU A 56 5.77 -4.24 11.89
C LEU A 56 6.87 -3.98 12.92
N LYS A 57 7.63 -2.88 12.76
CA LYS A 57 8.70 -2.48 13.69
C LYS A 57 8.18 -2.14 15.09
N ASN A 58 6.98 -1.57 15.18
CA ASN A 58 6.36 -1.18 16.45
C ASN A 58 5.67 -2.35 17.16
N ILE A 59 5.62 -3.54 16.56
CA ILE A 59 5.15 -4.74 17.26
C ILE A 59 6.23 -5.16 18.27
N GLU A 60 5.94 -5.01 19.56
CA GLU A 60 6.76 -5.58 20.64
C GLU A 60 6.61 -7.11 20.64
N THR A 61 7.41 -7.76 19.79
CA THR A 61 7.44 -9.22 19.61
C THR A 61 7.73 -9.94 20.91
N ASP A 62 8.65 -9.44 21.74
CA ASP A 62 9.02 -10.10 23.00
C ASP A 62 7.87 -10.15 24.01
N LYS A 63 7.15 -9.03 24.20
CA LYS A 63 5.97 -8.99 25.09
C LYS A 63 4.82 -9.84 24.54
N SER A 64 4.67 -9.90 23.21
CA SER A 64 3.65 -10.69 22.54
C SER A 64 3.93 -12.20 22.69
N ILE A 65 5.19 -12.62 22.53
CA ILE A 65 5.64 -13.99 22.73
C ILE A 65 5.50 -14.41 24.20
N GLU A 66 5.82 -13.52 25.15
CA GLU A 66 5.68 -13.82 26.58
C GLU A 66 4.22 -14.05 26.98
N LYS A 67 3.29 -13.21 26.51
CA LYS A 67 1.85 -13.42 26.70
C LYS A 67 1.36 -14.73 26.10
N PHE A 68 1.83 -15.07 24.90
CA PHE A 68 1.49 -16.32 24.24
C PHE A 68 2.00 -17.55 25.02
N ARG A 69 3.25 -17.51 25.51
CA ARG A 69 3.83 -18.57 26.36
C ARG A 69 3.05 -18.73 27.67
N LYS A 70 2.64 -17.63 28.31
CA LYS A 70 1.77 -17.68 29.50
C LYS A 70 0.42 -18.34 29.20
N GLY A 71 -0.21 -18.01 28.08
CA GLY A 71 -1.45 -18.65 27.61
C GLY A 71 -1.32 -20.16 27.43
N ILE A 72 -0.26 -20.62 26.76
CA ILE A 72 0.03 -22.06 26.59
C ILE A 72 0.22 -22.74 27.95
N HIS A 73 0.92 -22.10 28.89
CA HIS A 73 1.16 -22.67 30.21
C HIS A 73 -0.15 -22.84 31.00
N ILE A 74 -1.04 -21.85 30.96
CA ILE A 74 -2.37 -21.93 31.59
C ILE A 74 -3.20 -23.07 30.99
N VAL A 75 -3.22 -23.20 29.66
CA VAL A 75 -3.96 -24.29 29.00
C VAL A 75 -3.39 -25.65 29.37
N ARG A 76 -2.06 -25.81 29.38
CA ARG A 76 -1.40 -27.04 29.83
C ARG A 76 -1.74 -27.40 31.28
N TYR A 77 -1.83 -26.41 32.16
CA TYR A 77 -2.17 -26.64 33.56
C TYR A 77 -3.62 -27.11 33.74
N ASN A 78 -4.57 -26.61 32.94
CA ASN A 78 -5.98 -26.99 33.04
C ASN A 78 -6.34 -28.31 32.35
N LEU A 79 -5.41 -28.88 31.56
CA LEU A 79 -5.60 -30.16 30.87
C LEU A 79 -4.98 -31.35 31.62
N ASN A 80 -4.24 -31.10 32.71
CA ASN A 80 -3.72 -32.10 33.65
C ASN A 80 -4.53 -32.09 34.94
#